data_AF-A0A3C0WE39-F1
#
_entry.id   AF-A0A3C0WE39-F1
#
_cell.length_a   1.000
_cell.length_b   1.000
_cell.length_c   1.000
_cell.angle_alpha   90.00
_cell.angle_beta   90.00
_cell.angle_gamma   90.00
#
_symmetry.space_group_name_H-M   'P 1'
#
loop_
_entity.id
_entity.type
_entity.pdbx_description
1 polymer ?
#
loop_
_entity_poly.entity_id
_entity_poly.type
_entity_poly.pdbx_seq_one_letter_code
_entity_poly.pdbx_strand_id
1 'polypeptide(L)'
;MATHCFACHGLNKQESELRVDHISFLTKKGFYGIPVTPGNPEQSTILSAMKHIGDLQMPEGKPKLPESVIADFQQWITDGAFWPTEPVAKGDRSFDLKERIERLPWIWQKPEPQPLSDSSDSNWPENEIDHFILAKLKENHLKPSDFTDRATWYRRLHIALLGIVPTPRQIEEFESDSRPDSREIAIDTLLASPRFGERWARHWMDLMRYSETRGHESDFLIANAWHYRNYLIDAFNSGVPYDQFVMEHIAGDLLKQPRLNPITGANQSVVATGWAFLGEEVHAPVNLRQDECDRTDNKIDVLSKSFLGLTVACARCHDHKFDAITQQDYYALSGFILSSNFRQVRFETAEHNRNVAKAYELAKASYKHELASSLSAALEPSVNRMRDEITAAVDILKSKKPQESDAEAHPWVVEIQSARNDTTHILHPLAIAIEQATQDDIRKQLG
;
A
#
# COMPACT_ATOMS: atom_id res chain seq x y z
N MET A 1 19.86 -25.68 35.67
CA MET A 1 18.96 -25.69 34.50
C MET A 1 17.55 -26.19 34.81
N ALA A 2 17.38 -27.35 35.46
CA ALA A 2 16.04 -27.94 35.71
C ALA A 2 15.04 -27.02 36.45
N THR A 3 15.49 -26.30 37.48
CA THR A 3 14.63 -25.48 38.35
C THR A 3 14.05 -24.24 37.68
N HIS A 4 14.81 -23.61 36.77
CA HIS A 4 14.49 -22.28 36.25
C HIS A 4 14.30 -22.23 34.74
N CYS A 5 14.71 -23.27 34.00
CA CYS A 5 14.77 -23.21 32.55
C CYS A 5 13.91 -24.30 31.87
N PHE A 6 13.84 -25.52 32.41
CA PHE A 6 13.17 -26.65 31.72
C PHE A 6 11.66 -26.45 31.52
N ALA A 7 11.00 -25.70 32.40
CA ALA A 7 9.57 -25.43 32.28
C ALA A 7 9.21 -24.68 30.97
N CYS A 8 10.13 -23.85 30.46
CA CYS A 8 9.93 -23.04 29.25
C CYS A 8 10.85 -23.42 28.08
N HIS A 9 11.98 -24.09 28.36
CA HIS A 9 13.01 -24.46 27.38
C HIS A 9 13.41 -25.94 27.47
N GLY A 10 12.44 -26.83 27.74
CA GLY A 10 12.60 -28.28 27.82
C GLY A 10 11.83 -29.03 26.72
N LEU A 11 11.76 -30.36 26.83
CA LEU A 11 11.11 -31.22 25.83
C LEU A 11 9.74 -30.72 25.34
N ASN A 12 8.87 -30.37 26.28
CA ASN A 12 7.46 -30.06 26.03
C ASN A 12 7.22 -28.58 25.68
N LYS A 13 8.14 -27.68 26.04
CA LYS A 13 8.00 -26.23 25.83
C LYS A 13 9.35 -25.63 25.47
N GLN A 14 9.40 -24.95 24.33
CA GLN A 14 10.61 -24.39 23.73
C GLN A 14 10.31 -22.94 23.34
N GLU A 15 10.28 -22.05 24.32
CA GLU A 15 10.17 -20.62 24.06
C GLU A 15 11.41 -20.16 23.29
N SER A 16 11.19 -19.31 22.27
CA SER A 16 12.23 -18.80 21.37
C SER A 16 13.07 -19.89 20.70
N GLU A 17 12.45 -21.06 20.44
CA GLU A 17 13.08 -22.23 19.81
C GLU A 17 14.31 -22.76 20.57
N LEU A 18 14.41 -22.45 21.86
CA LEU A 18 15.52 -22.87 22.71
C LEU A 18 15.17 -24.14 23.50
N ARG A 19 16.09 -25.10 23.46
CA ARG A 19 16.12 -26.31 24.31
C ARG A 19 17.41 -26.31 25.13
N VAL A 20 17.28 -26.48 26.44
CA VAL A 20 18.42 -26.45 27.38
C VAL A 20 18.61 -27.76 28.15
N ASP A 21 17.86 -28.80 27.79
CA ASP A 21 17.89 -30.13 28.40
C ASP A 21 18.91 -31.08 27.75
N HIS A 22 19.60 -30.66 26.69
CA HIS A 22 20.72 -31.40 26.11
C HIS A 22 21.73 -30.48 25.41
N ILE A 23 23.02 -30.81 25.51
CA ILE A 23 24.13 -29.98 24.99
C ILE A 23 24.06 -29.74 23.48
N SER A 24 23.55 -30.71 22.72
CA SER A 24 23.39 -30.61 21.26
C SER A 24 22.42 -29.51 20.81
N PHE A 25 21.54 -29.04 21.70
CA PHE A 25 20.66 -27.90 21.45
C PHE A 25 21.27 -26.57 21.88
N LEU A 26 22.08 -26.58 22.95
CA LEU A 26 22.74 -25.40 23.49
C LEU A 26 23.89 -24.90 22.60
N THR A 27 24.52 -25.77 21.82
CA THR A 27 25.64 -25.42 20.93
C THR A 27 25.21 -25.10 19.49
N LYS A 28 23.91 -25.24 19.17
CA LYS A 28 23.36 -24.85 17.88
C LYS A 28 22.87 -23.41 17.92
N LYS A 29 22.91 -22.74 16.75
CA LYS A 29 22.34 -21.40 16.60
C LYS A 29 20.82 -21.47 16.79
N GLY A 30 20.31 -20.81 17.81
CA GLY A 30 18.89 -20.56 18.03
C GLY A 30 18.46 -19.17 17.55
N PHE A 31 17.23 -18.79 17.87
CA PHE A 31 16.62 -17.52 17.44
C PHE A 31 17.46 -16.28 17.81
N TYR A 32 18.02 -16.25 19.02
CA TYR A 32 18.85 -15.14 19.52
C TYR A 32 20.36 -15.36 19.35
N GLY A 33 20.79 -16.34 18.53
CA GLY A 33 22.20 -16.71 18.39
C GLY A 33 22.54 -18.04 19.07
N ILE A 34 23.83 -18.31 19.28
CA ILE A 34 24.30 -19.57 19.88
C ILE A 34 24.18 -19.46 21.41
N PRO A 35 23.33 -20.27 22.07
CA PRO A 35 23.13 -20.18 23.52
C PRO A 35 24.41 -20.40 24.32
N VAL A 36 25.19 -21.41 23.94
CA VAL A 36 26.46 -21.80 24.56
C VAL A 36 27.51 -22.03 23.49
N THR A 37 28.57 -21.24 23.53
CA THR A 37 29.79 -21.44 22.75
C THR A 37 30.86 -22.02 23.69
N PRO A 38 31.16 -23.33 23.63
CA PRO A 38 32.13 -23.97 24.53
C PRO A 38 33.48 -23.25 24.53
N GLY A 39 34.00 -22.94 25.71
CA GLY A 39 35.26 -22.20 25.89
C GLY A 39 35.16 -20.69 25.67
N ASN A 40 34.00 -20.16 25.25
CA ASN A 40 33.81 -18.74 25.01
C ASN A 40 32.52 -18.20 25.66
N PRO A 41 32.59 -17.81 26.96
CA PRO A 41 31.48 -17.23 27.68
C PRO A 41 30.94 -15.94 27.05
N GLU A 42 31.80 -15.10 26.46
CA GLU A 42 31.40 -13.80 25.90
C GLU A 42 30.52 -13.95 24.65
N GLN A 43 30.71 -15.03 23.89
CA GLN A 43 29.88 -15.35 22.72
C GLN A 43 28.64 -16.20 23.05
N SER A 44 28.40 -16.50 24.33
CA SER A 44 27.30 -17.37 24.76
C SER A 44 26.09 -16.54 25.18
N THR A 45 25.04 -16.55 24.36
CA THR A 45 23.89 -15.65 24.56
C THR A 45 23.08 -15.96 25.82
N ILE A 46 23.17 -17.19 26.34
CA ILE A 46 22.53 -17.57 27.61
C ILE A 46 23.05 -16.75 28.79
N LEU A 47 24.35 -16.37 28.79
CA LEU A 47 24.95 -15.58 29.86
C LEU A 47 24.48 -14.14 29.81
N SER A 48 24.40 -13.54 28.61
CA SER A 48 23.85 -12.19 28.44
C SER A 48 22.40 -12.12 28.95
N ALA A 49 21.59 -13.13 28.63
CA ALA A 49 20.22 -13.24 29.08
C ALA A 49 20.09 -13.35 30.61
N MET A 50 20.89 -14.21 31.25
CA MET A 50 20.88 -14.36 32.72
C MET A 50 21.49 -13.16 33.45
N LYS A 51 22.44 -12.45 32.82
CA LYS A 51 23.02 -11.22 33.35
C LYS A 51 22.12 -10.00 33.18
N HIS A 52 21.01 -10.14 32.45
CA HIS A 52 20.11 -9.06 32.03
C HIS A 52 20.86 -7.96 31.26
N ILE A 53 21.73 -8.38 30.33
CA ILE A 53 22.48 -7.48 29.44
C ILE A 53 21.78 -7.46 28.08
N GLY A 54 21.22 -6.30 27.73
CA GLY A 54 20.41 -6.11 26.52
C GLY A 54 18.92 -6.35 26.73
N ASP A 55 18.18 -6.54 25.63
CA ASP A 55 16.71 -6.62 25.63
C ASP A 55 16.19 -8.00 26.06
N LEU A 56 17.01 -9.05 25.94
CA LEU A 56 16.65 -10.40 26.36
C LEU A 56 17.04 -10.60 27.83
N GLN A 57 16.05 -10.76 28.71
CA GLN A 57 16.26 -10.97 30.15
C GLN A 57 15.61 -12.28 30.59
N MET A 58 16.36 -13.10 31.32
CA MET A 58 15.88 -14.39 31.83
C MET A 58 16.23 -14.60 33.31
N PRO A 59 15.28 -15.08 34.13
CA PRO A 59 13.96 -15.62 33.74
C PRO A 59 12.90 -14.52 33.49
N GLU A 60 12.09 -14.69 32.45
CA GLU A 60 11.10 -13.69 32.01
C GLU A 60 10.12 -13.28 33.14
N GLY A 61 9.99 -11.98 33.38
CA GLY A 61 9.10 -11.43 34.40
C GLY A 61 9.47 -11.80 35.85
N LYS A 62 10.67 -12.33 36.10
CA LYS A 62 11.16 -12.74 37.42
C LYS A 62 12.48 -12.04 37.78
N PRO A 63 12.85 -12.03 39.07
CA PRO A 63 14.15 -11.51 39.49
C PRO A 63 15.31 -12.23 38.82
N LYS A 64 16.40 -11.47 38.58
CA LYS A 64 17.69 -11.98 38.11
C LYS A 64 18.16 -13.15 38.96
N LEU A 65 18.76 -14.17 38.33
CA LEU A 65 19.34 -15.29 39.05
C LEU A 65 20.46 -14.83 40.00
N PRO A 66 20.71 -15.55 41.11
CA PRO A 66 21.82 -15.24 42.01
C PRO A 66 23.16 -15.19 41.26
N GLU A 67 24.03 -14.24 41.61
CA GLU A 67 25.34 -14.08 40.96
C GLU A 67 26.20 -15.36 41.04
N SER A 68 26.05 -16.15 42.12
CA SER A 68 26.72 -17.45 42.25
C SER A 68 26.30 -18.43 41.15
N VAL A 69 25.01 -18.49 40.82
CA VAL A 69 24.50 -19.36 39.74
C VAL A 69 25.01 -18.87 38.39
N ILE A 70 25.03 -17.56 38.16
CA ILE A 70 25.56 -17.00 36.91
C ILE A 70 27.06 -17.30 36.77
N ALA A 71 27.82 -17.19 37.87
CA ALA A 71 29.24 -17.53 37.92
C ALA A 71 29.48 -19.02 37.62
N ASP A 72 28.65 -19.93 38.15
CA ASP A 72 28.74 -21.36 37.86
C ASP A 72 28.53 -21.65 36.37
N PHE A 73 27.57 -21.00 35.72
CA PHE A 73 27.36 -21.12 34.27
C PHE A 73 28.53 -20.54 33.47
N GLN A 74 29.08 -19.40 33.91
CA GLN A 74 30.24 -18.79 33.26
C GLN A 74 31.47 -19.71 33.35
N GLN A 75 31.71 -20.30 34.51
CA GLN A 75 32.80 -21.25 34.71
C GLN A 75 32.57 -22.52 33.88
N TRP A 76 31.37 -23.10 33.93
CA TRP A 76 31.02 -24.28 33.14
C TRP A 76 31.24 -24.08 31.63
N ILE A 77 30.87 -22.92 31.08
CA ILE A 77 31.12 -22.59 29.67
C ILE A 77 32.62 -22.41 29.40
N THR A 78 33.33 -21.72 30.30
CA THR A 78 34.80 -21.54 30.22
C THR A 78 35.51 -22.89 30.18
N ASP A 79 35.04 -23.85 30.96
CA ASP A 79 35.59 -25.21 31.02
C ASP A 79 35.26 -26.05 29.79
N GLY A 80 34.54 -25.51 28.80
CA GLY A 80 34.19 -26.22 27.57
C GLY A 80 32.79 -26.83 27.59
N ALA A 81 31.92 -26.40 28.52
CA ALA A 81 30.53 -26.81 28.61
C ALA A 81 30.35 -28.34 28.67
N PHE A 82 31.18 -29.02 29.49
CA PHE A 82 31.14 -30.47 29.64
C PHE A 82 29.74 -30.96 30.00
N TRP A 83 29.27 -31.96 29.27
CA TRP A 83 27.94 -32.55 29.44
C TRP A 83 28.04 -34.08 29.37
N PRO A 84 27.31 -34.84 30.22
CA PRO A 84 27.32 -36.30 30.17
C PRO A 84 26.83 -36.85 28.82
N THR A 85 27.40 -37.95 28.35
CA THR A 85 26.89 -38.61 27.14
C THR A 85 25.53 -39.24 27.43
N GLU A 86 24.47 -38.55 27.01
CA GLU A 86 23.08 -38.98 27.20
C GLU A 86 22.37 -39.09 25.84
N PRO A 87 21.39 -39.98 25.69
CA PRO A 87 20.56 -40.01 24.50
C PRO A 87 19.71 -38.74 24.41
N VAL A 88 19.67 -38.11 23.23
CA VAL A 88 18.82 -36.94 23.00
C VAL A 88 17.35 -37.36 23.08
N ALA A 89 16.62 -36.82 24.05
CA ALA A 89 15.17 -36.95 24.11
C ALA A 89 14.57 -36.29 22.86
N LYS A 90 14.12 -37.11 21.91
CA LYS A 90 13.38 -36.68 20.72
C LYS A 90 11.98 -36.24 21.13
N GLY A 91 11.85 -34.97 21.47
CA GLY A 91 10.56 -34.31 21.54
C GLY A 91 10.33 -33.70 20.19
N ASP A 92 9.46 -34.33 19.40
CA ASP A 92 9.02 -33.76 18.15
C ASP A 92 8.05 -32.63 18.50
N ARG A 93 8.44 -31.37 18.27
CA ARG A 93 7.43 -30.36 17.95
C ARG A 93 7.07 -30.60 16.49
N SER A 94 6.43 -31.73 16.22
CA SER A 94 5.65 -31.83 15.02
C SER A 94 4.55 -30.80 15.18
N PHE A 95 4.46 -29.86 14.25
CA PHE A 95 3.28 -29.02 14.15
C PHE A 95 2.04 -29.93 14.07
N ASP A 96 1.29 -30.00 15.17
CA ASP A 96 0.10 -30.83 15.24
C ASP A 96 -1.07 -30.04 14.66
N LEU A 97 -1.28 -30.19 13.36
CA LEU A 97 -2.38 -29.55 12.65
C LEU A 97 -3.74 -29.86 13.31
N LYS A 98 -3.92 -31.07 13.85
CA LYS A 98 -5.18 -31.49 14.47
C LYS A 98 -5.41 -30.73 15.77
N GLU A 99 -4.40 -30.65 16.63
CA GLU A 99 -4.46 -29.86 17.88
C GLU A 99 -4.84 -28.39 17.57
N ARG A 100 -4.23 -27.81 16.53
CA ARG A 100 -4.50 -26.42 16.11
C ARG A 100 -5.94 -26.19 15.69
N ILE A 101 -6.51 -27.11 14.91
CA ILE A 101 -7.91 -27.07 14.48
C ILE A 101 -8.84 -27.22 15.68
N GLU A 102 -8.55 -28.19 16.56
CA GLU A 102 -9.39 -28.52 17.72
C GLU A 102 -9.38 -27.45 18.82
N ARG A 103 -8.37 -26.56 18.86
CA ARG A 103 -8.28 -25.47 19.84
C ARG A 103 -9.41 -24.44 19.70
N LEU A 104 -9.79 -24.10 18.48
CA LEU A 104 -10.87 -23.14 18.18
C LEU A 104 -11.75 -23.71 17.06
N PRO A 105 -12.52 -24.78 17.32
CA PRO A 105 -13.21 -25.53 16.27
C PRO A 105 -14.27 -24.69 15.55
N TRP A 106 -14.82 -23.67 16.22
CA TRP A 106 -15.86 -22.80 15.68
C TRP A 106 -15.41 -21.95 14.49
N ILE A 107 -14.11 -21.63 14.37
CA ILE A 107 -13.60 -20.85 13.22
C ILE A 107 -13.66 -21.65 11.91
N TRP A 108 -13.72 -22.98 12.02
CA TRP A 108 -13.75 -23.92 10.90
C TRP A 108 -15.16 -24.46 10.62
N GLN A 109 -16.15 -24.05 11.40
CA GLN A 109 -17.53 -24.50 11.29
C GLN A 109 -18.39 -23.43 10.65
N LYS A 110 -19.37 -23.86 9.87
CA LYS A 110 -20.38 -22.95 9.33
C LYS A 110 -21.22 -22.42 10.50
N PRO A 111 -21.43 -21.09 10.62
CA PRO A 111 -22.32 -20.55 11.65
C PRO A 111 -23.74 -21.09 11.49
N GLU A 112 -24.33 -21.53 12.59
CA GLU A 112 -25.72 -21.97 12.65
C GLU A 112 -26.56 -20.96 13.45
N PRO A 113 -27.81 -20.67 13.01
CA PRO A 113 -28.71 -19.81 13.75
C PRO A 113 -28.88 -20.30 15.19
N GLN A 114 -28.62 -19.42 16.16
CA GLN A 114 -28.83 -19.73 17.56
C GLN A 114 -30.26 -19.35 17.95
N PRO A 115 -30.96 -20.18 18.74
CA PRO A 115 -32.26 -19.79 19.26
C PRO A 115 -32.12 -18.56 20.16
N LEU A 116 -33.07 -17.64 20.08
CA LEU A 116 -33.09 -16.47 20.95
C LEU A 116 -33.30 -16.90 22.40
N SER A 117 -32.57 -16.24 23.31
CA SER A 117 -32.79 -16.41 24.74
C SER A 117 -34.19 -15.94 25.10
N ASP A 118 -34.89 -16.72 25.94
CA ASP A 118 -36.15 -16.26 26.54
C ASP A 118 -35.87 -15.01 27.39
N SER A 119 -36.55 -13.92 27.05
CA SER A 119 -36.48 -12.63 27.73
C SER A 119 -37.87 -12.08 28.02
N SER A 120 -38.87 -12.95 28.14
CA SER A 120 -40.28 -12.61 28.36
C SER A 120 -40.56 -11.74 29.60
N ASP A 121 -39.59 -11.63 30.51
CA ASP A 121 -39.63 -10.81 31.72
C ASP A 121 -39.09 -9.38 31.55
N SER A 122 -38.64 -9.00 30.35
CA SER A 122 -38.04 -7.68 30.09
C SER A 122 -38.45 -7.11 28.74
N ASN A 123 -38.93 -5.87 28.73
CA ASN A 123 -39.22 -5.10 27.52
C ASN A 123 -37.99 -4.33 26.99
N TRP A 124 -36.79 -4.63 27.49
CA TRP A 124 -35.56 -3.93 27.10
C TRP A 124 -35.05 -4.27 25.69
N PRO A 125 -35.08 -5.53 25.23
CA PRO A 125 -34.58 -5.87 23.89
C PRO A 125 -35.38 -5.18 22.77
N GLU A 126 -34.72 -4.45 21.88
CA GLU A 126 -35.33 -3.87 20.68
C GLU A 126 -35.15 -4.77 19.45
N ASN A 127 -34.10 -5.60 19.43
CA ASN A 127 -33.81 -6.51 18.31
C ASN A 127 -33.18 -7.84 18.75
N GLU A 128 -32.95 -8.68 17.74
CA GLU A 128 -32.07 -9.83 17.63
C GLU A 128 -30.96 -9.97 18.69
N ILE A 129 -30.07 -8.99 18.62
CA ILE A 129 -28.78 -8.94 19.30
C ILE A 129 -28.99 -8.62 20.79
N ASP A 130 -29.99 -7.79 21.11
CA ASP A 130 -30.26 -7.36 22.47
C ASP A 130 -30.70 -8.54 23.35
N HIS A 131 -31.38 -9.55 22.80
CA HIS A 131 -31.71 -10.77 23.52
C HIS A 131 -30.45 -11.51 24.01
N PHE A 132 -29.42 -11.61 23.15
CA PHE A 132 -28.16 -12.25 23.51
C PHE A 132 -27.36 -11.41 24.53
N ILE A 133 -27.37 -10.08 24.39
CA ILE A 133 -26.72 -9.17 25.34
C ILE A 133 -27.40 -9.27 26.72
N LEU A 134 -28.73 -9.20 26.77
CA LEU A 134 -29.50 -9.28 28.01
C LEU A 134 -29.28 -10.61 28.72
N ALA A 135 -29.24 -11.73 27.98
CA ALA A 135 -28.94 -13.04 28.53
C ALA A 135 -27.57 -13.05 29.25
N LYS A 136 -26.54 -12.49 28.61
CA LYS A 136 -25.20 -12.39 29.20
C LYS A 136 -25.14 -11.43 30.38
N LEU A 137 -25.85 -10.31 30.35
CA LEU A 137 -25.95 -9.40 31.49
C LEU A 137 -26.57 -10.11 32.70
N LYS A 138 -27.68 -10.84 32.51
CA LYS A 138 -28.34 -11.61 33.58
C LYS A 138 -27.44 -12.69 34.17
N GLU A 139 -26.75 -13.46 33.33
CA GLU A 139 -25.77 -14.47 33.75
C GLU A 139 -24.68 -13.88 34.66
N ASN A 140 -24.26 -12.64 34.36
CA ASN A 140 -23.26 -11.92 35.13
C ASN A 140 -23.86 -11.03 36.25
N HIS A 141 -25.15 -11.15 36.55
CA HIS A 141 -25.87 -10.34 37.54
C HIS A 141 -25.79 -8.82 37.31
N LEU A 142 -25.69 -8.42 36.04
CA LEU A 142 -25.67 -7.03 35.60
C LEU A 142 -27.04 -6.60 35.07
N LYS A 143 -27.32 -5.30 35.15
CA LYS A 143 -28.50 -4.68 34.55
C LYS A 143 -28.11 -3.90 33.31
N PRO A 144 -28.98 -3.81 32.29
CA PRO A 144 -28.74 -2.91 31.17
C PRO A 144 -28.62 -1.45 31.62
N SER A 145 -27.85 -0.67 30.86
CA SER A 145 -27.78 0.79 31.06
C SER A 145 -29.05 1.47 30.54
N ASP A 146 -29.34 2.66 31.09
CA ASP A 146 -30.41 3.50 30.59
C ASP A 146 -30.17 3.93 29.14
N PHE A 147 -31.26 4.13 28.40
CA PHE A 147 -31.19 4.69 27.06
C PHE A 147 -30.66 6.11 27.09
N THR A 148 -29.85 6.44 26.07
CA THR A 148 -29.39 7.82 25.86
C THR A 148 -30.53 8.71 25.36
N ASP A 149 -30.43 10.02 25.57
CA ASP A 149 -31.36 11.00 24.98
C ASP A 149 -31.28 11.01 23.44
N ARG A 150 -32.35 11.50 22.79
CA ARG A 150 -32.51 11.49 21.33
C ARG A 150 -31.41 12.29 20.62
N ALA A 151 -31.08 13.48 21.12
CA ALA A 151 -30.01 14.31 20.55
C ALA A 151 -28.65 13.60 20.60
N THR A 152 -28.29 13.02 21.74
CA THR A 152 -27.03 12.27 21.89
C THR A 152 -26.99 11.03 20.99
N TRP A 153 -28.09 10.29 20.89
CA TRP A 153 -28.19 9.15 19.96
C TRP A 153 -27.93 9.58 18.52
N TYR A 154 -28.63 10.62 18.06
CA TYR A 154 -28.54 11.11 16.69
C TYR A 154 -27.16 11.67 16.35
N ARG A 155 -26.54 12.40 17.30
CA ARG A 155 -25.15 12.84 17.19
C ARG A 155 -24.18 11.67 17.04
N ARG A 156 -24.30 10.62 17.85
CA ARG A 156 -23.45 9.43 17.76
C ARG A 156 -23.63 8.71 16.42
N LEU A 157 -24.87 8.60 15.95
CA LEU A 157 -25.18 7.99 14.67
C LEU A 157 -24.52 8.74 13.49
N HIS A 158 -24.63 10.07 13.47
CA HIS A 158 -23.96 10.92 12.48
C HIS A 158 -22.43 10.75 12.49
N ILE A 159 -21.80 10.73 13.67
CA ILE A 159 -20.37 10.51 13.79
C ILE A 159 -19.98 9.11 13.31
N ALA A 160 -20.77 8.09 13.66
CA ALA A 160 -20.51 6.71 13.28
C ALA A 160 -20.61 6.51 11.76
N LEU A 161 -21.69 7.00 11.14
CA LEU A 161 -21.98 6.75 9.73
C LEU A 161 -21.29 7.73 8.79
N LEU A 162 -21.21 9.02 9.15
CA LEU A 162 -20.70 10.08 8.28
C LEU A 162 -19.37 10.69 8.75
N GLY A 163 -18.96 10.45 10.00
CA GLY A 163 -17.74 11.04 10.56
C GLY A 163 -17.84 12.54 10.90
N ILE A 164 -19.04 13.12 10.81
CA ILE A 164 -19.33 14.53 11.11
C ILE A 164 -20.48 14.62 12.11
N VAL A 165 -20.64 15.77 12.75
CA VAL A 165 -21.75 16.02 13.68
C VAL A 165 -22.96 16.60 12.93
N PRO A 166 -24.20 16.34 13.40
CA PRO A 166 -25.40 16.96 12.82
C PRO A 166 -25.42 18.46 13.12
N THR A 167 -26.10 19.22 12.26
CA THR A 167 -26.38 20.64 12.54
C THR A 167 -27.44 20.78 13.64
N PRO A 168 -27.48 21.91 14.38
CA PRO A 168 -28.50 22.14 15.41
C PRO A 168 -29.93 21.94 14.89
N ARG A 169 -30.22 22.45 13.69
CA ARG A 169 -31.51 22.29 13.02
C ARG A 169 -31.87 20.81 12.77
N GLN A 170 -30.92 20.00 12.32
CA GLN A 170 -31.17 18.57 12.10
C GLN A 170 -31.45 17.82 13.41
N ILE A 171 -30.83 18.24 14.52
CA ILE A 171 -31.14 17.69 15.85
C ILE A 171 -32.58 18.06 16.23
N GLU A 172 -32.95 19.33 16.13
CA GLU A 172 -34.31 19.80 16.42
C GLU A 172 -35.38 19.10 15.56
N GLU A 173 -35.11 18.91 14.27
CA GLU A 173 -35.99 18.16 13.35
C GLU A 173 -36.13 16.69 13.77
N PHE A 174 -35.04 16.02 14.16
CA PHE A 174 -35.09 14.64 14.64
C PHE A 174 -35.76 14.51 16.02
N GLU A 175 -35.54 15.46 16.93
CA GLU A 175 -36.16 15.45 18.26
C GLU A 175 -37.67 15.70 18.19
N SER A 176 -38.12 16.52 17.25
CA SER A 176 -39.55 16.80 17.02
C SER A 176 -40.27 15.73 16.19
N ASP A 177 -39.53 14.81 15.54
CA ASP A 177 -40.11 13.69 14.82
C ASP A 177 -40.67 12.62 15.77
N SER A 178 -42.00 12.59 15.85
CA SER A 178 -42.76 11.67 16.72
C SER A 178 -43.18 10.37 16.02
N ARG A 179 -42.76 10.16 14.76
CA ARG A 179 -43.07 8.92 14.06
C ARG A 179 -42.41 7.72 14.75
N PRO A 180 -43.11 6.56 14.81
CA PRO A 180 -42.60 5.37 15.48
C PRO A 180 -41.32 4.82 14.82
N ASP A 181 -41.12 5.08 13.52
CA ASP A 181 -39.98 4.66 12.70
C ASP A 181 -38.94 5.78 12.49
N SER A 182 -38.94 6.82 13.34
CA SER A 182 -38.04 7.97 13.18
C SER A 182 -36.56 7.58 13.23
N ARG A 183 -36.18 6.53 13.97
CA ARG A 183 -34.79 6.04 14.05
C ARG A 183 -34.35 5.37 12.76
N GLU A 184 -35.20 4.51 12.19
CA GLU A 184 -34.98 3.78 10.96
C GLU A 184 -34.83 4.76 9.79
N ILE A 185 -35.75 5.72 9.68
CA ILE A 185 -35.69 6.77 8.66
C ILE A 185 -34.40 7.59 8.79
N ALA A 186 -33.98 7.92 10.02
CA ALA A 186 -32.72 8.62 10.26
C ALA A 186 -31.50 7.79 9.81
N ILE A 187 -31.48 6.49 10.11
CA ILE A 187 -30.43 5.57 9.66
C ILE A 187 -30.38 5.52 8.14
N ASP A 188 -31.51 5.24 7.48
CA ASP A 188 -31.60 5.12 6.02
C ASP A 188 -31.19 6.43 5.32
N THR A 189 -31.60 7.57 5.87
CA THR A 189 -31.21 8.89 5.33
C THR A 189 -29.70 9.09 5.39
N LEU A 190 -29.04 8.63 6.46
CA LEU A 190 -27.59 8.75 6.60
C LEU A 190 -26.84 7.72 5.74
N LEU A 191 -27.35 6.49 5.62
CA LEU A 191 -26.78 5.48 4.72
C LEU A 191 -26.88 5.91 3.24
N ALA A 192 -27.95 6.61 2.86
CA ALA A 192 -28.15 7.14 1.50
C ALA A 192 -27.28 8.38 1.18
N SER A 193 -26.64 8.99 2.18
CA SER A 193 -25.76 10.14 1.97
C SER A 193 -24.46 9.71 1.29
N PRO A 194 -23.96 10.43 0.26
CA PRO A 194 -22.68 10.11 -0.38
C PRO A 194 -21.48 10.10 0.60
N ARG A 195 -21.61 10.82 1.72
CA ARG A 195 -20.61 10.88 2.79
C ARG A 195 -20.45 9.55 3.53
N PHE A 196 -21.46 8.68 3.48
CA PHE A 196 -21.35 7.33 4.05
C PHE A 196 -20.20 6.57 3.38
N GLY A 197 -20.18 6.52 2.04
CA GLY A 197 -19.10 5.92 1.28
C GLY A 197 -17.75 6.60 1.51
N GLU A 198 -17.70 7.93 1.59
CA GLU A 198 -16.47 8.67 1.94
C GLU A 198 -15.91 8.24 3.30
N ARG A 199 -16.78 8.10 4.31
CA ARG A 199 -16.41 7.70 5.67
C ARG A 199 -15.95 6.25 5.74
N TRP A 200 -16.71 5.34 5.15
CA TRP A 200 -16.47 3.90 5.24
C TRP A 200 -15.33 3.43 4.33
N ALA A 201 -15.15 4.05 3.16
CA ALA A 201 -14.01 3.79 2.29
C ALA A 201 -12.68 4.03 3.01
N ARG A 202 -12.60 5.02 3.90
CA ARG A 202 -11.39 5.29 4.70
C ARG A 202 -10.97 4.10 5.57
N HIS A 203 -11.92 3.44 6.22
CA HIS A 203 -11.64 2.26 7.04
C HIS A 203 -11.10 1.10 6.19
N TRP A 204 -11.60 0.95 4.96
CA TRP A 204 -11.10 -0.06 4.03
C TRP A 204 -9.74 0.32 3.45
N MET A 205 -9.51 1.60 3.15
CA MET A 205 -8.24 2.13 2.70
C MET A 205 -7.09 1.85 3.68
N ASP A 206 -7.36 1.93 4.99
CA ASP A 206 -6.39 1.59 6.04
C ASP A 206 -5.92 0.13 5.93
N LEU A 207 -6.84 -0.81 5.68
CA LEU A 207 -6.51 -2.23 5.46
C LEU A 207 -5.67 -2.43 4.20
N MET A 208 -5.93 -1.62 3.18
CA MET A 208 -5.33 -1.75 1.85
C MET A 208 -4.05 -0.92 1.69
N ARG A 209 -3.55 -0.34 2.78
CA ARG A 209 -2.34 0.50 2.82
C ARG A 209 -2.40 1.61 1.78
N TYR A 210 -3.59 2.18 1.63
CA TYR A 210 -3.81 3.21 0.63
C TYR A 210 -3.02 4.46 0.96
N SER A 211 -2.27 4.93 -0.03
CA SER A 211 -1.63 6.23 -0.09
C SER A 211 -1.62 6.68 -1.54
N GLU A 212 -1.52 7.98 -1.78
CA GLU A 212 -1.28 8.50 -3.13
C GLU A 212 0.21 8.48 -3.49
N THR A 213 1.08 8.10 -2.55
CA THR A 213 2.53 8.08 -2.70
C THR A 213 3.19 6.83 -2.09
N ARG A 214 4.46 6.58 -2.38
CA ARG A 214 5.20 5.40 -1.90
C ARG A 214 5.74 5.51 -0.47
N GLY A 215 5.88 6.69 0.12
CA GLY A 215 6.18 6.82 1.55
C GLY A 215 7.54 6.28 2.04
N HIS A 216 8.47 5.87 1.15
CA HIS A 216 9.85 5.53 1.49
C HIS A 216 10.76 6.79 1.31
N GLU A 217 12.08 6.69 1.57
CA GLU A 217 13.14 7.74 1.45
C GLU A 217 12.94 8.82 0.35
N SER A 218 12.23 8.50 -0.73
CA SER A 218 11.70 9.46 -1.69
C SER A 218 10.20 9.22 -1.90
N ASP A 219 9.40 10.30 -1.87
CA ASP A 219 7.94 10.21 -1.83
C ASP A 219 7.31 10.39 -3.23
N PHE A 220 7.31 9.32 -4.02
CA PHE A 220 6.78 9.34 -5.39
C PHE A 220 5.29 9.03 -5.45
N LEU A 221 4.59 9.66 -6.39
CA LEU A 221 3.18 9.38 -6.67
C LEU A 221 2.98 7.93 -7.15
N ILE A 222 1.97 7.26 -6.59
CA ILE A 222 1.45 6.00 -7.12
C ILE A 222 0.48 6.35 -8.26
N ALA A 223 0.85 5.96 -9.47
CA ALA A 223 0.04 6.23 -10.66
C ALA A 223 -1.39 5.71 -10.46
N ASN A 224 -2.38 6.58 -10.67
CA ASN A 224 -3.80 6.25 -10.66
C ASN A 224 -4.36 5.75 -9.31
N ALA A 225 -3.64 5.89 -8.18
CA ALA A 225 -4.10 5.41 -6.87
C ALA A 225 -5.50 5.93 -6.51
N TRP A 226 -5.79 7.21 -6.79
CA TRP A 226 -7.08 7.84 -6.53
C TRP A 226 -8.29 7.11 -7.13
N HIS A 227 -8.12 6.34 -8.22
CA HIS A 227 -9.19 5.52 -8.78
C HIS A 227 -9.62 4.43 -7.80
N TYR A 228 -8.68 3.86 -7.03
CA TYR A 228 -8.97 2.86 -6.01
C TYR A 228 -9.80 3.46 -4.86
N ARG A 229 -9.43 4.65 -4.37
CA ARG A 229 -10.24 5.39 -3.38
C ARG A 229 -11.66 5.61 -3.89
N ASN A 230 -11.79 6.12 -5.12
CA ASN A 230 -13.11 6.42 -5.68
C ASN A 230 -13.93 5.14 -5.90
N TYR A 231 -13.30 4.04 -6.34
CA TYR A 231 -13.93 2.73 -6.43
C TYR A 231 -14.54 2.29 -5.09
N LEU A 232 -13.81 2.47 -3.98
CA LEU A 232 -14.32 2.12 -2.65
C LEU A 232 -15.52 2.97 -2.27
N ILE A 233 -15.43 4.29 -2.44
CA ILE A 233 -16.52 5.23 -2.15
C ILE A 233 -17.78 4.84 -2.94
N ASP A 234 -17.62 4.57 -4.24
CA ASP A 234 -18.71 4.14 -5.11
C ASP A 234 -19.29 2.79 -4.68
N ALA A 235 -18.46 1.83 -4.31
CA ALA A 235 -18.89 0.50 -3.91
C ALA A 235 -19.72 0.54 -2.61
N PHE A 236 -19.29 1.32 -1.62
CA PHE A 236 -20.05 1.50 -0.37
C PHE A 236 -21.37 2.23 -0.62
N ASN A 237 -21.36 3.35 -1.35
CA ASN A 237 -22.57 4.12 -1.64
C ASN A 237 -23.58 3.36 -2.51
N SER A 238 -23.11 2.47 -3.39
CA SER A 238 -23.98 1.64 -4.23
C SER A 238 -24.45 0.36 -3.54
N GLY A 239 -24.02 0.09 -2.31
CA GLY A 239 -24.38 -1.11 -1.57
C GLY A 239 -23.92 -2.41 -2.26
N VAL A 240 -22.69 -2.44 -2.79
CA VAL A 240 -22.17 -3.65 -3.46
C VAL A 240 -22.15 -4.82 -2.47
N PRO A 241 -22.76 -5.97 -2.82
CA PRO A 241 -22.75 -7.16 -1.97
C PRO A 241 -21.32 -7.57 -1.59
N TYR A 242 -21.13 -7.99 -0.34
CA TYR A 242 -19.80 -8.28 0.20
C TYR A 242 -19.07 -9.38 -0.59
N ASP A 243 -19.78 -10.43 -1.02
CA ASP A 243 -19.25 -11.49 -1.86
C ASP A 243 -18.71 -10.97 -3.20
N GLN A 244 -19.47 -10.11 -3.88
CA GLN A 244 -19.02 -9.44 -5.10
C GLN A 244 -17.83 -8.52 -4.81
N PHE A 245 -17.88 -7.74 -3.73
CA PHE A 245 -16.81 -6.82 -3.34
C PHE A 245 -15.48 -7.55 -3.09
N VAL A 246 -15.51 -8.69 -2.38
CA VAL A 246 -14.33 -9.54 -2.18
C VAL A 246 -13.86 -10.13 -3.50
N MET A 247 -14.78 -10.66 -4.33
CA MET A 247 -14.42 -11.23 -5.62
C MET A 247 -13.73 -10.22 -6.54
N GLU A 248 -14.19 -8.96 -6.55
CA GLU A 248 -13.55 -7.88 -7.29
C GLU A 248 -12.12 -7.63 -6.80
N HIS A 249 -11.86 -7.60 -5.48
CA HIS A 249 -10.51 -7.40 -4.96
C HIS A 249 -9.54 -8.53 -5.29
N ILE A 250 -10.02 -9.77 -5.33
CA ILE A 250 -9.16 -10.94 -5.57
C ILE A 250 -8.97 -11.22 -7.06
N ALA A 251 -10.01 -11.03 -7.87
CA ALA A 251 -10.06 -11.50 -9.26
C ALA A 251 -10.88 -10.59 -10.19
N GLY A 252 -11.00 -9.31 -9.88
CA GLY A 252 -11.78 -8.33 -10.65
C GLY A 252 -11.38 -8.20 -12.11
N ASP A 253 -10.12 -8.50 -12.45
CA ASP A 253 -9.58 -8.56 -13.81
C ASP A 253 -9.95 -9.84 -14.57
N LEU A 254 -10.41 -10.88 -13.87
CA LEU A 254 -10.79 -12.19 -14.42
C LEU A 254 -12.31 -12.36 -14.54
N LEU A 255 -13.10 -11.38 -14.08
CA LEU A 255 -14.56 -11.46 -14.15
C LEU A 255 -15.06 -11.40 -15.60
N LYS A 256 -15.85 -12.41 -15.98
CA LYS A 256 -16.52 -12.45 -17.30
C LYS A 256 -17.58 -11.36 -17.46
N GLN A 257 -18.21 -10.98 -16.35
CA GLN A 257 -19.23 -9.94 -16.26
C GLN A 257 -18.80 -8.94 -15.18
N PRO A 258 -17.88 -8.02 -15.50
CA PRO A 258 -17.44 -7.01 -14.55
C PRO A 258 -18.56 -6.02 -14.26
N ARG A 259 -18.54 -5.46 -13.05
CA ARG A 259 -19.36 -4.31 -12.69
C ARG A 259 -18.86 -3.09 -13.44
N LEU A 260 -19.78 -2.42 -14.11
CA LEU A 260 -19.49 -1.20 -14.87
C LEU A 260 -20.05 0.01 -14.13
N ASN A 261 -19.32 1.12 -14.21
CA ASN A 261 -19.85 2.40 -13.77
C ASN A 261 -21.06 2.76 -14.66
N PRO A 262 -22.23 3.10 -14.10
CA PRO A 262 -23.46 3.32 -14.87
C PRO A 262 -23.41 4.59 -15.75
N ILE A 263 -22.53 5.54 -15.43
CA ILE A 263 -22.39 6.82 -16.15
C ILE A 263 -21.31 6.72 -17.23
N THR A 264 -20.13 6.24 -16.87
CA THR A 264 -18.97 6.21 -17.79
C THR A 264 -18.87 4.90 -18.57
N GLY A 265 -19.48 3.83 -18.08
CA GLY A 265 -19.31 2.47 -18.58
C GLY A 265 -17.97 1.83 -18.17
N ALA A 266 -17.13 2.52 -17.42
CA ALA A 266 -15.80 2.04 -17.05
C ALA A 266 -15.88 0.78 -16.17
N ASN A 267 -14.91 -0.13 -16.34
CA ASN A 267 -14.85 -1.36 -15.56
C ASN A 267 -14.40 -1.04 -14.12
N GLN A 268 -15.32 -1.16 -13.16
CA GLN A 268 -15.04 -0.91 -11.75
C GLN A 268 -14.36 -2.12 -11.09
N SER A 269 -14.75 -3.34 -11.46
CA SER A 269 -14.21 -4.56 -10.86
C SER A 269 -12.69 -4.66 -11.00
N VAL A 270 -12.13 -4.27 -12.14
CA VAL A 270 -10.67 -4.32 -12.35
C VAL A 270 -9.89 -3.32 -11.50
N VAL A 271 -10.52 -2.23 -11.05
CA VAL A 271 -9.86 -1.25 -10.17
C VAL A 271 -9.62 -1.85 -8.79
N ALA A 272 -10.51 -2.73 -8.34
CA ALA A 272 -10.44 -3.35 -7.03
C ALA A 272 -9.15 -4.16 -6.83
N THR A 273 -8.55 -4.74 -7.89
CA THR A 273 -7.28 -5.49 -7.79
C THR A 273 -6.06 -4.58 -7.56
N GLY A 274 -6.25 -3.26 -7.64
CA GLY A 274 -5.21 -2.26 -7.42
C GLY A 274 -4.55 -2.32 -6.04
N TRP A 275 -5.24 -2.85 -5.01
CA TRP A 275 -4.74 -2.93 -3.64
C TRP A 275 -3.39 -3.65 -3.52
N ALA A 276 -3.11 -4.61 -4.40
CA ALA A 276 -1.88 -5.38 -4.39
C ALA A 276 -0.65 -4.53 -4.75
N PHE A 277 -0.86 -3.35 -5.35
CA PHE A 277 0.19 -2.42 -5.76
C PHE A 277 0.23 -1.17 -4.89
N LEU A 278 -0.60 -1.09 -3.86
CA LEU A 278 -0.55 -0.05 -2.85
C LEU A 278 0.43 -0.41 -1.74
N GLY A 279 0.92 0.61 -1.04
CA GLY A 279 1.89 0.51 0.02
C GLY A 279 3.29 0.97 -0.38
N GLU A 280 4.20 0.78 0.57
CA GLU A 280 5.58 1.24 0.49
C GLU A 280 6.37 0.49 -0.58
N GLU A 281 7.19 1.22 -1.34
CA GLU A 281 8.16 0.62 -2.26
C GLU A 281 9.49 1.39 -2.21
N VAL A 282 10.60 0.66 -2.17
CA VAL A 282 11.94 1.23 -2.18
C VAL A 282 12.30 1.65 -3.60
N HIS A 283 12.67 2.92 -3.79
CA HIS A 283 13.02 3.46 -5.13
C HIS A 283 14.29 2.84 -5.71
N ALA A 284 15.32 2.65 -4.88
CA ALA A 284 16.61 2.11 -5.30
C ALA A 284 17.10 1.05 -4.30
N PRO A 285 16.46 -0.14 -4.25
CA PRO A 285 16.82 -1.15 -3.28
C PRO A 285 18.23 -1.68 -3.54
N VAL A 286 19.07 -1.65 -2.51
CA VAL A 286 20.42 -2.25 -2.56
C VAL A 286 20.39 -3.77 -2.67
N ASN A 287 19.30 -4.40 -2.20
CA ASN A 287 19.05 -5.83 -2.32
C ASN A 287 17.66 -6.07 -2.93
N LEU A 288 17.63 -6.28 -4.24
CA LEU A 288 16.41 -6.51 -5.03
C LEU A 288 15.61 -7.72 -4.54
N ARG A 289 16.29 -8.80 -4.14
CA ARG A 289 15.65 -10.03 -3.68
C ARG A 289 14.92 -9.81 -2.34
N GLN A 290 15.54 -9.04 -1.45
CA GLN A 290 14.93 -8.70 -0.17
C GLN A 290 13.69 -7.82 -0.36
N ASP A 291 13.79 -6.77 -1.19
CA ASP A 291 12.66 -5.89 -1.52
C ASP A 291 11.48 -6.67 -2.12
N GLU A 292 11.73 -7.57 -3.09
CA GLU A 292 10.71 -8.44 -3.67
C GLU A 292 10.03 -9.32 -2.61
N CYS A 293 10.81 -9.91 -1.70
CA CYS A 293 10.30 -10.73 -0.60
C CYS A 293 9.43 -9.91 0.36
N ASP A 294 9.86 -8.70 0.75
CA ASP A 294 9.12 -7.86 1.70
C ASP A 294 7.83 -7.32 1.10
N ARG A 295 7.83 -6.94 -0.18
CA ARG A 295 6.61 -6.59 -0.91
C ARG A 295 5.64 -7.77 -1.04
N THR A 296 6.16 -8.97 -1.25
CA THR A 296 5.34 -10.19 -1.34
C THR A 296 4.73 -10.54 0.02
N ASP A 297 5.52 -10.51 1.09
CA ASP A 297 5.05 -10.71 2.46
C ASP A 297 3.96 -9.71 2.83
N ASN A 298 4.15 -8.44 2.50
CA ASN A 298 3.17 -7.39 2.73
C ASN A 298 1.83 -7.65 2.00
N LYS A 299 1.86 -8.16 0.76
CA LYS A 299 0.64 -8.58 0.04
C LYS A 299 -0.05 -9.76 0.72
N ILE A 300 0.70 -10.74 1.20
CA ILE A 300 0.15 -11.90 1.93
C ILE A 300 -0.50 -11.43 3.23
N ASP A 301 0.16 -10.54 3.97
CA ASP A 301 -0.36 -9.98 5.22
C ASP A 301 -1.73 -9.30 5.00
N VAL A 302 -1.84 -8.49 3.96
CA VAL A 302 -3.07 -7.75 3.65
C VAL A 302 -4.16 -8.68 3.15
N LEU A 303 -3.83 -9.58 2.23
CA LEU A 303 -4.76 -10.57 1.71
C LEU A 303 -5.36 -11.39 2.86
N SER A 304 -4.50 -11.93 3.72
CA SER A 304 -4.92 -12.83 4.79
C SER A 304 -5.69 -12.11 5.89
N LYS A 305 -5.23 -10.95 6.36
CA LYS A 305 -5.93 -10.20 7.40
C LYS A 305 -7.26 -9.62 6.93
N SER A 306 -7.29 -9.04 5.72
CA SER A 306 -8.47 -8.29 5.26
C SER A 306 -9.61 -9.20 4.79
N PHE A 307 -9.27 -10.33 4.16
CA PHE A 307 -10.28 -11.20 3.54
C PHE A 307 -10.49 -12.51 4.29
N LEU A 308 -9.47 -13.03 4.98
CA LEU A 308 -9.59 -14.28 5.73
C LEU A 308 -9.73 -14.06 7.24
N GLY A 309 -9.38 -12.87 7.74
CA GLY A 309 -9.29 -12.61 9.18
C GLY A 309 -8.17 -13.40 9.87
N LEU A 310 -7.14 -13.82 9.12
CA LEU A 310 -6.05 -14.68 9.59
C LEU A 310 -4.70 -13.99 9.46
N THR A 311 -3.79 -14.24 10.40
CA THR A 311 -2.43 -13.68 10.40
C THR A 311 -1.44 -14.62 9.70
N VAL A 312 -1.71 -14.99 8.44
CA VAL A 312 -0.89 -15.98 7.69
C VAL A 312 0.58 -15.54 7.57
N ALA A 313 0.85 -14.23 7.48
CA ALA A 313 2.22 -13.70 7.42
C ALA A 313 3.09 -14.06 8.63
N CYS A 314 2.48 -14.34 9.80
CA CYS A 314 3.23 -14.84 10.96
C CYS A 314 3.88 -16.21 10.71
N ALA A 315 3.40 -16.96 9.71
CA ALA A 315 3.96 -18.25 9.33
C ALA A 315 5.18 -18.14 8.38
N ARG A 316 5.65 -16.92 8.08
CA ARG A 316 6.84 -16.67 7.24
C ARG A 316 8.07 -17.39 7.75
N CYS A 317 8.35 -17.29 9.04
CA CYS A 317 9.59 -17.79 9.65
C CYS A 317 9.46 -19.19 10.29
N HIS A 318 8.26 -19.56 10.73
CA HIS A 318 7.96 -20.82 11.40
C HIS A 318 6.47 -21.14 11.25
N ASP A 319 6.02 -22.37 11.56
CA ASP A 319 4.57 -22.67 11.55
C ASP A 319 3.80 -21.76 12.51
N HIS A 320 2.58 -21.37 12.15
CA HIS A 320 1.84 -20.33 12.86
C HIS A 320 1.67 -20.64 14.36
N LYS A 321 1.88 -19.62 15.21
CA LYS A 321 1.93 -19.79 16.68
C LYS A 321 0.65 -20.34 17.28
N PHE A 322 -0.49 -20.10 16.65
CA PHE A 322 -1.82 -20.30 17.22
C PHE A 322 -2.74 -21.11 16.30
N ASP A 323 -2.87 -20.67 15.06
CA ASP A 323 -3.74 -21.28 14.05
C ASP A 323 -3.11 -22.43 13.28
N ALA A 324 -3.97 -23.19 12.60
CA ALA A 324 -3.68 -24.37 11.82
C ALA A 324 -3.08 -24.00 10.45
N ILE A 325 -2.01 -23.21 10.45
CA ILE A 325 -1.32 -22.71 9.26
C ILE A 325 0.15 -23.09 9.36
N THR A 326 0.63 -23.86 8.40
CA THR A 326 2.05 -24.22 8.31
C THR A 326 2.85 -23.14 7.59
N GLN A 327 4.18 -23.18 7.76
CA GLN A 327 5.09 -22.39 6.92
C GLN A 327 4.98 -22.81 5.45
N GLN A 328 4.68 -24.07 5.16
CA GLN A 328 4.44 -24.54 3.79
C GLN A 328 3.23 -23.84 3.17
N ASP A 329 2.15 -23.63 3.94
CA ASP A 329 0.96 -22.88 3.48
C ASP A 329 1.31 -21.43 3.15
N TYR A 330 2.12 -20.77 3.99
CA TYR A 330 2.62 -19.42 3.70
C TYR A 330 3.39 -19.37 2.38
N TYR A 331 4.33 -20.29 2.15
CA TYR A 331 5.11 -20.29 0.92
C TYR A 331 4.31 -20.76 -0.31
N ALA A 332 3.29 -21.59 -0.14
CA ALA A 332 2.34 -21.91 -1.21
C ALA A 332 1.56 -20.66 -1.65
N LEU A 333 1.07 -19.86 -0.69
CA LEU A 333 0.40 -18.59 -0.97
C LEU A 333 1.36 -17.55 -1.57
N SER A 334 2.62 -17.52 -1.09
CA SER A 334 3.68 -16.70 -1.71
C SER A 334 3.88 -17.06 -3.18
N GLY A 335 3.91 -18.36 -3.52
CA GLY A 335 3.98 -18.83 -4.90
C GLY A 335 2.82 -18.34 -5.77
N PHE A 336 1.60 -18.28 -5.22
CA PHE A 336 0.44 -17.70 -5.92
C PHE A 336 0.63 -16.20 -6.20
N ILE A 337 1.07 -15.43 -5.21
CA ILE A 337 1.30 -13.98 -5.36
C ILE A 337 2.44 -13.71 -6.36
N LEU A 338 3.55 -14.44 -6.27
CA LEU A 338 4.69 -14.31 -7.18
C LEU A 338 4.36 -14.72 -8.62
N SER A 339 3.35 -15.57 -8.80
CA SER A 339 2.85 -15.95 -10.13
C SER A 339 1.90 -14.91 -10.74
N SER A 340 1.57 -13.85 -10.00
CA SER A 340 0.68 -12.77 -10.42
C SER A 340 1.48 -11.52 -10.81
N ASN A 341 1.23 -10.98 -12.01
CA ASN A 341 2.00 -9.87 -12.56
C ASN A 341 1.21 -8.55 -12.54
N PHE A 342 1.91 -7.44 -12.29
CA PHE A 342 1.36 -6.10 -12.51
C PHE A 342 0.98 -5.93 -13.98
N ARG A 343 -0.23 -5.45 -14.23
CA ARG A 343 -0.71 -5.10 -15.56
C ARG A 343 -1.44 -3.78 -15.52
N GLN A 344 -1.06 -2.88 -16.41
CA GLN A 344 -1.89 -1.73 -16.72
C GLN A 344 -3.05 -2.20 -17.61
N VAL A 345 -4.26 -2.01 -17.12
CA VAL A 345 -5.49 -2.37 -17.81
C VAL A 345 -6.20 -1.11 -18.31
N ARG A 346 -6.99 -1.26 -19.37
CA ARG A 346 -7.86 -0.18 -19.83
C ARG A 346 -9.04 -0.06 -18.87
N PHE A 347 -9.15 1.09 -18.23
CA PHE A 347 -10.27 1.43 -17.35
C PHE A 347 -11.52 1.76 -18.18
N GLU A 348 -11.36 2.61 -19.20
CA GLU A 348 -12.44 3.00 -20.11
C GLU A 348 -12.74 1.92 -21.15
N THR A 349 -14.01 1.81 -21.55
CA THR A 349 -14.42 0.83 -22.56
C THR A 349 -13.83 1.17 -23.94
N ALA A 350 -13.66 0.14 -24.78
CA ALA A 350 -13.24 0.36 -26.16
C ALA A 350 -14.23 1.25 -26.94
N GLU A 351 -15.52 1.19 -26.59
CA GLU A 351 -16.56 2.04 -27.18
C GLU A 351 -16.42 3.50 -26.74
N HIS A 352 -16.20 3.74 -25.44
CA HIS A 352 -15.91 5.08 -24.92
C HIS A 352 -14.74 5.71 -25.70
N ASN A 353 -13.63 5.00 -25.82
CA ASN A 353 -12.44 5.50 -26.53
C ASN A 353 -12.70 5.74 -28.02
N ARG A 354 -13.52 4.92 -28.68
CA ARG A 354 -13.94 5.17 -30.07
C ARG A 354 -14.76 6.44 -30.19
N ASN A 355 -15.65 6.70 -29.25
CA ASN A 355 -16.46 7.92 -29.22
C ASN A 355 -15.59 9.16 -28.97
N VAL A 356 -14.63 9.09 -28.04
CA VAL A 356 -13.66 10.15 -27.79
C VAL A 356 -12.80 10.40 -29.03
N ALA A 357 -12.27 9.36 -29.68
CA ALA A 357 -11.48 9.51 -30.90
C ALA A 357 -12.30 10.16 -32.03
N LYS A 358 -13.57 9.78 -32.19
CA LYS A 358 -14.47 10.39 -33.18
C LYS A 358 -14.73 11.87 -32.86
N ALA A 359 -14.99 12.20 -31.59
CA ALA A 359 -15.19 13.58 -31.15
C ALA A 359 -13.91 14.41 -31.36
N TYR A 360 -12.74 13.84 -31.07
CA TYR A 360 -11.44 14.47 -31.31
C TYR A 360 -11.20 14.75 -32.80
N GLU A 361 -11.44 13.77 -33.68
CA GLU A 361 -11.27 13.97 -35.12
C GLU A 361 -12.25 15.01 -35.68
N LEU A 362 -13.49 15.04 -35.19
CA LEU A 362 -14.46 16.09 -35.54
C LEU A 362 -13.99 17.47 -35.07
N ALA A 363 -13.58 17.60 -33.81
CA ALA A 363 -13.06 18.85 -33.26
C ALA A 363 -11.82 19.31 -34.04
N LYS A 364 -10.88 18.40 -34.29
CA LYS A 364 -9.69 18.66 -35.10
C LYS A 364 -10.07 19.16 -36.48
N ALA A 365 -11.02 18.53 -37.17
CA ALA A 365 -11.48 18.98 -38.47
C ALA A 365 -12.13 20.38 -38.43
N SER A 366 -12.97 20.64 -37.43
CA SER A 366 -13.64 21.94 -37.24
C SER A 366 -12.66 23.07 -36.93
N TYR A 367 -11.67 22.84 -36.07
CA TYR A 367 -10.76 23.87 -35.59
C TYR A 367 -9.44 23.94 -36.34
N LYS A 368 -9.15 23.01 -37.28
CA LYS A 368 -7.86 22.97 -38.00
C LYS A 368 -7.51 24.30 -38.66
N HIS A 369 -8.47 24.90 -39.36
CA HIS A 369 -8.24 26.15 -40.10
C HIS A 369 -8.05 27.35 -39.15
N GLU A 370 -8.87 27.41 -38.10
CA GLU A 370 -8.77 28.46 -37.09
C GLU A 370 -7.43 28.36 -36.33
N LEU A 371 -7.06 27.17 -35.86
CA LEU A 371 -5.77 26.92 -35.21
C LEU A 371 -4.59 27.24 -36.14
N ALA A 372 -4.65 26.85 -37.41
CA ALA A 372 -3.60 27.19 -38.38
C ALA A 372 -3.50 28.70 -38.60
N SER A 373 -4.63 29.41 -38.68
CA SER A 373 -4.67 30.86 -38.84
C SER A 373 -4.15 31.58 -37.60
N SER A 374 -4.60 31.19 -36.40
CA SER A 374 -4.13 31.75 -35.14
C SER A 374 -2.65 31.47 -34.90
N LEU A 375 -2.18 30.26 -35.20
CA LEU A 375 -0.76 29.91 -35.11
C LEU A 375 0.07 30.72 -36.10
N SER A 376 -0.40 30.87 -37.35
CA SER A 376 0.26 31.70 -38.35
C SER A 376 0.35 33.16 -37.89
N ALA A 377 -0.74 33.74 -37.38
CA ALA A 377 -0.78 35.11 -36.88
C ALA A 377 0.13 35.29 -35.65
N ALA A 378 0.20 34.30 -34.76
CA ALA A 378 1.09 34.33 -33.60
C ALA A 378 2.58 34.22 -33.98
N LEU A 379 2.89 33.46 -35.04
CA LEU A 379 4.26 33.29 -35.53
C LEU A 379 4.71 34.42 -36.46
N GLU A 380 3.77 35.13 -37.11
CA GLU A 380 4.05 36.17 -38.09
C GLU A 380 5.02 37.26 -37.57
N PRO A 381 4.88 37.83 -36.36
CA PRO A 381 5.84 38.81 -35.84
C PRO A 381 7.25 38.24 -35.69
N SER A 382 7.38 36.99 -35.25
CA SER A 382 8.67 36.32 -35.09
C SER A 382 9.31 35.98 -36.44
N VAL A 383 8.51 35.55 -37.42
CA VAL A 383 8.98 35.32 -38.80
C VAL A 383 9.40 36.62 -39.47
N ASN A 384 8.65 37.71 -39.26
CA ASN A 384 9.01 39.03 -39.80
C ASN A 384 10.28 39.57 -39.15
N ARG A 385 10.42 39.50 -37.82
CA ARG A 385 11.69 39.84 -37.14
C ARG A 385 12.86 39.02 -37.67
N MET A 386 12.68 37.71 -37.80
CA MET A 386 13.70 36.84 -38.38
C MET A 386 14.09 37.26 -39.80
N ARG A 387 13.12 37.60 -40.64
CA ARG A 387 13.38 38.13 -42.00
C ARG A 387 14.20 39.42 -41.95
N ASP A 388 13.80 40.37 -41.11
CA ASP A 388 14.45 41.68 -41.00
C ASP A 388 15.89 41.53 -40.47
N GLU A 389 16.08 40.69 -39.45
CA GLU A 389 17.39 40.38 -38.88
C GLU A 389 18.31 39.67 -39.88
N ILE A 390 17.80 38.69 -40.64
CA ILE A 390 18.56 38.02 -41.71
C ILE A 390 18.93 39.03 -42.79
N THR A 391 18.02 39.91 -43.20
CA THR A 391 18.29 40.92 -44.24
C THR A 391 19.36 41.91 -43.79
N ALA A 392 19.27 42.39 -42.55
CA ALA A 392 20.31 43.25 -41.96
C ALA A 392 21.67 42.53 -41.88
N ALA A 393 21.69 41.25 -41.50
CA ALA A 393 22.90 40.43 -41.49
C ALA A 393 23.52 40.29 -42.91
N VAL A 394 22.69 40.10 -43.93
CA VAL A 394 23.13 40.06 -45.33
C VAL A 394 23.74 41.40 -45.77
N ASP A 395 23.12 42.53 -45.42
CA ASP A 395 23.64 43.86 -45.79
C ASP A 395 24.97 44.18 -45.11
N ILE A 396 25.12 43.81 -43.83
CA ILE A 396 26.40 43.91 -43.11
C ILE A 396 27.48 43.12 -43.86
N LEU A 397 27.18 41.86 -44.21
CA LEU A 397 28.11 41.00 -44.94
C LEU A 397 28.46 41.54 -46.34
N LYS A 398 27.51 42.20 -47.02
CA LYS A 398 27.74 42.81 -48.35
C LYS A 398 28.56 44.10 -48.32
N SER A 399 28.41 44.91 -47.28
CA SER A 399 28.91 46.30 -47.24
C SER A 399 30.43 46.46 -47.07
N LYS A 400 31.21 45.38 -46.95
CA LYS A 400 32.70 45.38 -46.81
C LYS A 400 33.31 46.21 -45.67
N LYS A 401 32.53 46.83 -44.80
CA LYS A 401 33.03 47.49 -43.59
C LYS A 401 32.78 46.58 -42.40
N PRO A 402 33.68 45.62 -42.09
CA PRO A 402 33.72 45.06 -40.76
C PRO A 402 34.28 46.14 -39.84
N GLN A 403 33.41 47.00 -39.30
CA GLN A 403 33.79 47.84 -38.17
C GLN A 403 33.65 47.00 -36.90
N GLU A 404 34.80 46.59 -36.37
CA GLU A 404 35.11 46.46 -34.95
C GLU A 404 33.95 46.02 -34.03
N SER A 405 33.62 44.73 -34.04
CA SER A 405 33.86 43.82 -32.91
C SER A 405 33.23 42.46 -33.22
N ASP A 406 34.06 41.42 -33.35
CA ASP A 406 33.60 40.02 -33.38
C ASP A 406 33.03 39.56 -32.02
N ALA A 407 32.73 40.48 -31.11
CA ALA A 407 32.13 40.24 -29.80
C ALA A 407 30.60 40.44 -29.79
N GLU A 408 30.03 41.15 -30.78
CA GLU A 408 28.58 41.43 -30.88
C GLU A 408 28.05 41.21 -32.31
N ALA A 409 28.61 40.26 -33.06
CA ALA A 409 28.04 39.89 -34.34
C ALA A 409 26.61 39.36 -34.12
N HIS A 410 25.62 39.99 -34.77
CA HIS A 410 24.22 39.57 -34.69
C HIS A 410 24.14 38.06 -34.93
N PRO A 411 23.35 37.27 -34.17
CA PRO A 411 23.35 35.80 -34.26
C PRO A 411 23.23 35.27 -35.70
N TRP A 412 22.41 35.91 -36.53
CA TRP A 412 22.27 35.59 -37.96
C TRP A 412 23.52 35.82 -38.82
N VAL A 413 24.39 36.77 -38.48
CA VAL A 413 25.68 36.96 -39.17
C VAL A 413 26.58 35.75 -38.91
N VAL A 414 26.68 35.32 -37.65
CA VAL A 414 27.46 34.14 -37.25
C VAL A 414 26.92 32.88 -37.91
N GLU A 415 25.59 32.72 -37.90
CA GLU A 415 24.90 31.56 -38.49
C GLU A 415 25.06 31.49 -40.02
N ILE A 416 24.96 32.62 -40.73
CA ILE A 416 25.16 32.66 -42.19
C ILE A 416 26.65 32.40 -42.52
N GLN A 417 27.58 32.87 -41.69
CA GLN A 417 29.01 32.61 -41.88
C GLN A 417 29.38 31.15 -41.61
N SER A 418 28.83 30.52 -40.57
CA SER A 418 29.07 29.09 -40.27
C SER A 418 28.54 28.19 -41.40
N ALA A 419 27.40 28.55 -41.99
CA ALA A 419 26.78 27.84 -43.11
C ALA A 419 27.64 27.83 -44.40
N ARG A 420 28.63 28.71 -44.54
CA ARG A 420 29.43 28.86 -45.77
C ARG A 420 30.17 27.59 -46.15
N ASN A 421 30.68 26.84 -45.18
CA ASN A 421 31.49 25.64 -45.42
C ASN A 421 30.73 24.34 -45.18
N ASP A 422 29.47 24.41 -44.73
CA ASP A 422 28.62 23.26 -44.50
C ASP A 422 27.53 23.17 -45.58
N THR A 423 27.78 22.33 -46.59
CA THR A 423 26.84 22.09 -47.71
C THR A 423 25.49 21.49 -47.28
N THR A 424 25.38 20.98 -46.05
CA THR A 424 24.13 20.44 -45.50
C THR A 424 23.32 21.48 -44.72
N HIS A 425 23.91 22.65 -44.45
CA HIS A 425 23.26 23.73 -43.73
C HIS A 425 22.17 24.40 -44.57
N ILE A 426 20.99 24.65 -43.98
CA ILE A 426 19.84 25.22 -44.70
C ILE A 426 20.11 26.60 -45.30
N LEU A 427 21.02 27.36 -44.68
CA LEU A 427 21.44 28.69 -45.15
C LEU A 427 22.63 28.67 -46.12
N HIS A 428 23.21 27.50 -46.44
CA HIS A 428 24.39 27.39 -47.31
C HIS A 428 24.19 28.07 -48.68
N PRO A 429 23.05 27.89 -49.40
CA PRO A 429 22.84 28.58 -50.67
C PRO A 429 22.85 30.11 -50.55
N LEU A 430 22.30 30.64 -49.44
CA LEU A 430 22.28 32.07 -49.15
C LEU A 430 23.71 32.58 -48.85
N ALA A 431 24.48 31.84 -48.05
CA ALA A 431 25.87 32.18 -47.73
C ALA A 431 26.75 32.28 -48.99
N ILE A 432 26.63 31.31 -49.91
CA ILE A 432 27.36 31.31 -51.19
C ILE A 432 26.94 32.48 -52.09
N ALA A 433 25.63 32.78 -52.17
CA ALA A 433 25.14 33.90 -52.98
C ALA A 433 25.65 35.27 -52.50
N ILE A 434 25.77 35.45 -51.18
CA ILE A 434 26.34 36.67 -50.57
C ILE A 434 27.83 36.80 -50.91
N GLU A 435 28.58 35.70 -50.84
CA GLU A 435 29.99 35.67 -51.21
C GLU A 435 30.20 36.04 -52.69
N GLN A 436 29.40 35.48 -53.59
CA GLN A 436 29.49 35.80 -55.01
C GLN A 436 29.15 37.27 -55.29
N ALA A 437 28.09 37.80 -54.68
CA ALA A 437 27.70 39.20 -54.82
C ALA A 437 28.78 40.16 -54.30
N THR A 438 29.39 39.84 -53.15
CA THR A 438 30.50 40.63 -52.62
C THR A 438 31.72 40.59 -53.53
N GLN A 439 32.09 39.41 -54.07
CA GLN A 439 33.18 39.26 -55.03
C GLN A 439 32.96 40.08 -56.32
N ASP A 440 31.74 40.08 -56.86
CA ASP A 440 31.39 40.85 -58.06
C ASP A 440 31.41 42.36 -57.81
N ASP A 441 30.99 42.83 -56.64
CA ASP A 441 31.12 44.23 -56.24
C ASP A 441 32.59 44.64 -56.04
N ILE A 442 33.46 43.74 -55.56
CA ILE A 442 34.92 43.99 -55.54
C ILE A 442 35.45 44.15 -56.96
N ARG A 443 35.08 43.23 -57.86
CA ARG A 443 35.56 43.24 -59.26
C ARG A 443 35.11 44.50 -59.98
N LYS A 444 33.85 44.91 -59.85
CA LYS A 444 33.32 46.16 -60.43
C LYS A 444 34.00 47.43 -59.91
N GLN A 445 34.48 47.44 -58.66
CA GLN A 445 35.22 48.57 -58.09
C GLN A 445 36.69 48.62 -58.53
N LEU A 446 37.26 47.50 -58.97
CA LEU A 446 38.67 47.38 -59.36
C LEU A 446 38.93 47.50 -60.88
N GLY A 447 37.87 47.61 -61.70
CA GLY A 447 37.94 47.75 -63.15
C GLY A 447 37.57 46.48 -63.90
#